data_AF-A0A1B6DS60-F1
#
_entry.id   AF-A0A1B6DS60-F1
#
_cell.length_a   1.000
_cell.length_b   1.000
_cell.length_c   1.000
_cell.angle_alpha   90.00
_cell.angle_beta   90.00
_cell.angle_gamma   90.00
#
_symmetry.space_group_name_H-M   'P 1'
#
loop_
_entity.id
_entity.type
_entity.pdbx_description
1 polymer ?
#
loop_
_entity_poly.entity_id
_entity_poly.type
_entity_poly.pdbx_seq_one_letter_code
_entity_poly.pdbx_strand_id
1 'polypeptide(L)'
;MDLLVVYFCLLVPQFGQKAEGFEIGAPCEYDVNCYVENAFCRNQQVCECKKNFIPTEDRQICLAGVGAVCETKYDCTTLEHSDCQQNVCACEKGYVPDPTGTTCLPRTSHIKGPCQLDIQCQVSFGDMSHCEAGVCVCLPQHHFFNGRCFRSRGIEEFCNNNTDCYIGEDFIHTVNCKDGLCKCATGYIKDFQAKCQRGSAYRSVPSFLLTMVGIITGISGYIKRLFRGISRIFSK
;
A
#
# COMPACT_ATOMS: atom_id res chain seq x y z
N MET A 1 7.72 -92.54 1.43
CA MET A 1 8.59 -91.54 2.08
C MET A 1 9.29 -90.75 0.98
N ASP A 2 8.90 -89.54 0.58
CA ASP A 2 7.88 -88.64 1.11
C ASP A 2 7.36 -87.73 0.00
N LEU A 3 6.11 -87.97 -0.42
CA LEU A 3 5.28 -87.02 -1.19
C LEU A 3 4.81 -85.82 -0.34
N LEU A 4 5.31 -85.69 0.90
CA LEU A 4 4.92 -84.66 1.87
C LEU A 4 5.67 -83.33 1.71
N VAL A 5 6.78 -83.29 0.95
CA VAL A 5 7.59 -82.05 0.84
C VAL A 5 7.00 -81.04 -0.15
N VAL A 6 6.15 -81.49 -1.09
CA VAL A 6 5.55 -80.59 -2.11
C VAL A 6 4.30 -79.88 -1.59
N TYR A 7 3.65 -80.40 -0.54
CA TYR A 7 2.40 -79.83 -0.03
C TYR A 7 2.59 -78.64 0.93
N PHE A 8 3.81 -78.41 1.43
CA PHE A 8 4.10 -77.30 2.35
C PHE A 8 4.49 -75.99 1.65
N CYS A 9 4.58 -75.96 0.31
CA CYS A 9 4.89 -74.75 -0.45
C CYS A 9 3.66 -73.96 -0.95
N LEU A 10 2.43 -74.42 -0.67
CA LEU A 10 1.19 -73.79 -1.16
C LEU A 10 0.35 -73.07 -0.09
N LEU A 11 0.87 -72.89 1.13
CA LEU A 11 0.17 -72.18 2.21
C LEU A 11 1.03 -71.09 2.87
N VAL A 12 1.97 -70.49 2.12
CA VAL A 12 2.44 -69.16 2.48
C VAL A 12 1.63 -68.19 1.64
N PRO A 13 0.54 -67.59 2.18
CA PRO A 13 0.04 -66.37 1.57
C PRO A 13 1.22 -65.41 1.54
N GLN A 14 1.63 -64.99 0.35
CA GLN A 14 2.46 -63.80 0.20
C GLN A 14 1.62 -62.64 0.72
N PHE A 15 1.61 -62.45 2.04
CA PHE A 15 1.44 -61.14 2.64
C PHE A 15 2.71 -60.36 2.29
N GLY A 16 2.81 -59.96 1.02
CA GLY A 16 3.38 -58.67 0.72
C GLY A 16 2.46 -57.68 1.41
N GLN A 17 2.76 -57.35 2.68
CA GLN A 17 2.24 -56.16 3.31
C GLN A 17 2.74 -54.99 2.49
N LYS A 18 2.02 -54.67 1.41
CA LYS A 18 1.97 -53.32 0.90
C LYS A 18 1.51 -52.53 2.12
N ALA A 19 2.41 -51.73 2.71
CA ALA A 19 2.01 -50.81 3.75
C ALA A 19 0.88 -49.97 3.15
N GLU A 20 -0.35 -50.26 3.55
CA GLU A 20 -1.51 -49.47 3.17
C GLU A 20 -1.35 -48.17 3.94
N GLY A 21 -0.57 -47.26 3.35
CA GLY A 21 -0.57 -45.88 3.76
C GLY A 21 -1.98 -45.33 3.62
N PHE A 22 -2.45 -44.66 4.65
CA PHE A 22 -3.79 -44.09 4.67
C PHE A 22 -3.80 -42.63 4.18
N GLU A 23 -4.83 -42.28 3.43
CA GLU A 23 -5.08 -40.92 2.90
C GLU A 23 -5.44 -39.92 4.02
N ILE A 24 -5.52 -38.63 3.70
CA ILE A 24 -5.95 -37.63 4.69
C ILE A 24 -7.38 -37.94 5.16
N GLY A 25 -7.61 -37.85 6.47
CA GLY A 25 -8.91 -38.17 7.08
C GLY A 25 -9.13 -39.65 7.40
N ALA A 26 -8.20 -40.53 7.02
CA ALA A 26 -8.28 -41.95 7.35
C ALA A 26 -7.70 -42.27 8.74
N PRO A 27 -8.13 -43.38 9.37
CA PRO A 27 -7.68 -43.74 10.71
C PRO A 27 -6.21 -44.13 10.74
N CYS A 28 -5.51 -43.78 11.82
CA CYS A 28 -4.10 -44.08 12.02
C CYS A 28 -3.77 -44.22 13.52
N GLU A 29 -2.65 -44.87 13.83
CA GLU A 29 -2.12 -44.96 15.20
C GLU A 29 -0.81 -44.17 15.35
N TYR A 30 0.01 -44.15 14.30
CA TYR A 30 1.31 -43.49 14.25
C TYR A 30 1.46 -42.69 12.95
N ASP A 31 2.31 -41.66 12.97
CA ASP A 31 2.58 -40.81 11.81
C ASP A 31 3.03 -41.60 10.58
N VAL A 32 3.76 -42.71 10.77
CA VAL A 32 4.22 -43.60 9.69
C VAL A 32 3.07 -44.30 8.94
N ASN A 33 1.86 -44.33 9.51
CA ASN A 33 0.68 -44.84 8.82
C ASN A 33 0.16 -43.86 7.76
N CYS A 34 0.49 -42.57 7.86
CA CYS A 34 0.08 -41.55 6.91
C CYS A 34 1.15 -41.42 5.82
N TYR A 35 0.90 -41.99 4.64
CA TYR A 35 1.88 -41.95 3.54
C TYR A 35 1.92 -40.61 2.80
N VAL A 36 0.85 -39.82 2.92
CA VAL A 36 0.77 -38.50 2.29
C VAL A 36 1.90 -37.64 2.84
N GLU A 37 2.72 -37.10 1.93
CA GLU A 37 3.83 -36.25 2.32
C GLU A 37 3.31 -35.03 3.09
N ASN A 38 4.05 -34.63 4.13
CA ASN A 38 3.63 -33.57 5.04
C ASN A 38 2.32 -33.86 5.80
N ALA A 39 1.94 -35.14 5.96
CA ALA A 39 0.90 -35.56 6.89
C ALA A 39 1.49 -36.09 8.22
N PHE A 40 0.64 -36.16 9.24
CA PHE A 40 0.93 -36.79 10.52
C PHE A 40 -0.36 -37.39 11.11
N CYS A 41 -0.22 -38.29 12.09
CA CYS A 41 -1.36 -38.92 12.75
C CYS A 41 -1.82 -38.10 13.94
N ARG A 42 -2.82 -37.26 13.72
CA ARG A 42 -3.35 -36.39 14.77
C ARG A 42 -4.07 -37.22 15.85
N ASN A 43 -3.65 -37.02 17.09
CA ASN A 43 -4.20 -37.65 18.29
C ASN A 43 -4.23 -39.19 18.23
N GLN A 44 -3.36 -39.82 17.43
CA GLN A 44 -3.38 -41.28 17.21
C GLN A 44 -4.75 -41.77 16.71
N GLN A 45 -5.41 -40.95 15.89
CA GLN A 45 -6.77 -41.21 15.43
C GLN A 45 -6.95 -41.00 13.93
N VAL A 46 -6.42 -39.90 13.38
CA VAL A 46 -6.71 -39.52 12.00
C VAL A 46 -5.52 -38.85 11.32
N CYS A 47 -5.26 -39.20 10.06
CA CYS A 47 -4.24 -38.54 9.26
C CYS A 47 -4.68 -37.12 8.92
N GLU A 48 -3.83 -36.14 9.22
CA GLU A 48 -4.05 -34.72 8.93
C GLU A 48 -2.78 -34.11 8.34
N CYS A 49 -2.93 -33.09 7.49
CA CYS A 49 -1.80 -32.32 7.02
C CYS A 49 -1.11 -31.60 8.20
N LYS A 50 0.22 -31.50 8.14
CA LYS A 50 1.01 -30.72 9.08
C LYS A 50 0.61 -29.25 9.00
N LYS A 51 0.98 -28.48 10.03
CA LYS A 51 0.66 -27.05 10.13
C LYS A 51 1.05 -26.29 8.86
N ASN A 52 0.13 -25.44 8.39
CA ASN A 52 0.25 -24.62 7.18
C ASN A 52 0.36 -25.42 5.87
N PHE A 53 0.06 -26.72 5.89
CA PHE A 53 -0.23 -27.49 4.70
C PHE A 53 -1.73 -27.71 4.57
N ILE A 54 -2.25 -27.64 3.35
CA ILE A 54 -3.68 -27.66 3.05
C ILE A 54 -4.00 -28.93 2.24
N PRO A 55 -4.96 -29.76 2.68
CA PRO A 55 -5.32 -30.97 1.94
C PRO A 55 -6.03 -30.62 0.63
N THR A 56 -5.72 -31.37 -0.43
CA THR A 56 -6.49 -31.37 -1.67
C THR A 56 -7.88 -31.97 -1.49
N GLU A 57 -8.80 -31.66 -2.40
CA GLU A 57 -10.18 -32.18 -2.35
C GLU A 57 -10.23 -33.71 -2.39
N ASP A 58 -9.32 -34.33 -3.15
CA ASP A 58 -9.16 -35.79 -3.26
C ASP A 58 -8.38 -36.41 -2.09
N ARG A 59 -7.90 -35.61 -1.13
CA ARG A 59 -7.22 -36.02 0.10
C ARG A 59 -5.91 -36.77 -0.10
N GLN A 60 -5.30 -36.66 -1.29
CA GLN A 60 -4.07 -37.38 -1.63
C GLN A 60 -2.81 -36.53 -1.41
N ILE A 61 -2.93 -35.21 -1.33
CA ILE A 61 -1.80 -34.29 -1.28
C ILE A 61 -2.02 -33.21 -0.21
N CYS A 62 -0.98 -32.88 0.52
CA CYS A 62 -0.91 -31.71 1.39
C CYS A 62 -0.11 -30.60 0.69
N LEU A 63 -0.81 -29.61 0.15
CA LEU A 63 -0.21 -28.46 -0.54
C LEU A 63 0.42 -27.51 0.47
N ALA A 64 1.60 -26.97 0.16
CA ALA A 64 2.25 -25.98 1.01
C ALA A 64 1.45 -24.67 0.99
N GLY A 65 1.21 -24.09 2.16
CA GLY A 65 0.70 -22.75 2.33
C GLY A 65 1.76 -21.82 2.92
N VAL A 66 1.39 -20.56 3.09
CA VAL A 66 2.23 -19.55 3.71
C VAL A 66 2.53 -19.97 5.16
N GLY A 67 3.81 -20.05 5.50
CA GLY A 67 4.29 -20.53 6.79
C GLY A 67 4.53 -22.04 6.85
N ALA A 68 4.29 -22.81 5.79
CA ALA A 68 4.68 -24.22 5.72
C ALA A 68 6.18 -24.36 5.88
N VAL A 69 6.64 -25.39 6.60
CA VAL A 69 8.08 -25.64 6.77
C VAL A 69 8.70 -26.05 5.44
N CYS A 70 9.87 -25.50 5.12
CA CYS A 70 10.63 -25.82 3.91
C CYS A 70 12.14 -25.79 4.18
N GLU A 71 12.89 -26.49 3.35
CA GLU A 71 14.36 -26.47 3.29
C GLU A 71 14.85 -25.79 2.02
N THR A 72 14.14 -26.00 0.91
CA THR A 72 14.47 -25.44 -0.40
C THR A 72 13.26 -24.79 -1.04
N LYS A 73 13.50 -23.93 -2.04
CA LYS A 73 12.43 -23.31 -2.83
C LYS A 73 11.47 -24.33 -3.49
N TYR A 74 11.92 -25.56 -3.71
CA TYR A 74 11.11 -26.58 -4.39
C TYR A 74 9.96 -27.10 -3.51
N ASP A 75 10.10 -27.01 -2.19
CA ASP A 75 9.09 -27.45 -1.24
C ASP A 75 7.84 -26.55 -1.27
N CYS A 76 8.02 -25.30 -1.70
CA CYS A 76 6.96 -24.30 -1.80
C CYS A 76 6.32 -24.22 -3.19
N THR A 77 6.69 -25.09 -4.13
CA THR A 77 6.24 -25.02 -5.54
C THR A 77 4.73 -25.16 -5.74
N THR A 78 4.02 -25.75 -4.76
CA THR A 78 2.56 -25.84 -4.76
C THR A 78 1.87 -24.52 -4.41
N LEU A 79 2.61 -23.57 -3.80
CA LEU A 79 2.19 -22.20 -3.55
C LEU A 79 2.82 -21.28 -4.61
N GLU A 80 2.05 -20.91 -5.62
CA GLU A 80 2.55 -20.03 -6.69
C GLU A 80 3.05 -18.69 -6.14
N HIS A 81 4.11 -18.15 -6.76
CA HIS A 81 4.76 -16.90 -6.35
C HIS A 81 5.24 -16.90 -4.89
N SER A 82 5.79 -18.03 -4.45
CA SER A 82 6.42 -18.18 -3.13
C SER A 82 7.85 -18.70 -3.22
N ASP A 83 8.60 -18.44 -2.16
CA ASP A 83 9.96 -18.93 -1.99
C ASP A 83 10.16 -19.42 -0.55
N CYS A 84 11.15 -20.27 -0.34
CA CYS A 84 11.51 -20.73 0.99
C CYS A 84 12.36 -19.66 1.70
N GLN A 85 11.73 -18.93 2.62
CA GLN A 85 12.34 -17.82 3.34
C GLN A 85 12.35 -18.12 4.83
N GLN A 86 13.53 -18.15 5.45
CA GLN A 86 13.68 -18.43 6.89
C GLN A 86 13.07 -19.79 7.31
N ASN A 87 13.27 -20.82 6.48
CA ASN A 87 12.73 -22.19 6.65
C ASN A 87 11.21 -22.29 6.61
N VAL A 88 10.52 -21.26 6.07
CA VAL A 88 9.09 -21.32 5.80
C VAL A 88 8.75 -20.80 4.41
N CYS A 89 7.70 -21.35 3.80
CA CYS A 89 7.17 -20.84 2.54
C CYS A 89 6.57 -19.45 2.77
N ALA A 90 7.04 -18.47 2.01
CA ALA A 90 6.55 -17.10 2.07
C ALA A 90 6.40 -16.54 0.66
N CYS A 91 5.44 -15.63 0.48
CA CYS A 91 5.26 -14.97 -0.81
C CYS A 91 6.55 -14.25 -1.24
N GLU A 92 6.85 -14.35 -2.53
CA GLU A 92 7.97 -13.66 -3.15
C GLU A 92 7.82 -12.13 -3.04
N LYS A 93 8.93 -11.42 -3.26
CA LYS A 93 8.91 -9.97 -3.32
C LYS A 93 7.92 -9.49 -4.39
N GLY A 94 6.97 -8.65 -3.98
CA GLY A 94 5.94 -8.13 -4.87
C GLY A 94 4.61 -8.88 -4.76
N TYR A 95 4.53 -9.88 -3.88
CA TYR A 95 3.29 -10.58 -3.56
C TYR A 95 2.96 -10.45 -2.07
N VAL A 96 1.69 -10.66 -1.72
CA VAL A 96 1.18 -10.69 -0.34
C VAL A 96 0.26 -11.89 -0.17
N PRO A 97 0.26 -12.54 1.01
CA PRO A 97 -0.59 -13.68 1.26
C PRO A 97 -2.06 -13.25 1.35
N ASP A 98 -2.96 -14.09 0.87
CA ASP A 98 -4.37 -14.00 1.17
C ASP A 98 -4.65 -14.45 2.64
N PRO A 99 -5.86 -14.21 3.20
CA PRO A 99 -6.19 -14.57 4.57
C PRO A 99 -6.11 -16.06 4.89
N THR A 100 -6.31 -16.95 3.91
CA THR A 100 -6.17 -18.40 4.11
C THR A 100 -4.72 -18.88 3.96
N GLY A 101 -3.82 -18.02 3.46
CA GLY A 101 -2.42 -18.35 3.24
C GLY A 101 -2.22 -19.40 2.15
N THR A 102 -3.19 -19.57 1.26
CA THR A 102 -3.16 -20.55 0.17
C THR A 102 -2.76 -19.91 -1.15
N THR A 103 -2.75 -18.57 -1.23
CA THR A 103 -2.49 -17.84 -2.45
C THR A 103 -1.66 -16.60 -2.17
N CYS A 104 -0.66 -16.36 -3.02
CA CYS A 104 0.11 -15.12 -3.03
C CYS A 104 -0.45 -14.18 -4.11
N LEU A 105 -1.02 -13.06 -3.68
CA LEU A 105 -1.64 -12.06 -4.56
C LEU A 105 -0.62 -10.98 -4.95
N PRO A 106 -0.60 -10.52 -6.21
CA PRO A 106 0.34 -9.50 -6.66
C PRO A 106 0.04 -8.18 -5.97
N ARG A 107 1.08 -7.53 -5.47
CA ARG A 107 1.00 -6.16 -4.95
C ARG A 107 0.81 -5.19 -6.11
N THR A 108 0.08 -4.11 -5.85
CA THR A 108 0.05 -2.98 -6.77
C THR A 108 1.20 -2.01 -6.47
N SER A 109 1.73 -1.38 -7.53
CA SER A 109 2.82 -0.40 -7.47
C SER A 109 2.34 1.05 -7.40
N HIS A 110 1.04 1.30 -7.63
CA HIS A 110 0.47 2.64 -7.68
C HIS A 110 -0.95 2.68 -7.08
N ILE A 111 -1.31 3.82 -6.49
CA ILE A 111 -2.68 4.08 -6.05
C ILE A 111 -3.61 4.00 -7.27
N LYS A 112 -4.86 3.58 -7.06
CA LYS A 112 -5.81 3.20 -8.13
C LYS A 112 -5.42 1.96 -8.96
N GLY A 113 -4.30 1.32 -8.65
CA GLY A 113 -3.96 0.03 -9.25
C GLY A 113 -4.86 -1.10 -8.74
N PRO A 114 -4.90 -2.23 -9.45
CA PRO A 114 -5.85 -3.31 -9.21
C PRO A 114 -5.59 -4.01 -7.86
N CYS A 115 -6.67 -4.44 -7.22
CA CYS A 115 -6.63 -5.23 -6.00
C CYS A 115 -7.86 -6.11 -5.88
N GLN A 116 -7.76 -7.11 -5.02
CA GLN A 116 -8.85 -7.97 -4.57
C GLN A 116 -9.07 -7.81 -3.07
N LEU A 117 -7.98 -7.60 -2.32
CA LEU A 117 -7.98 -7.49 -0.86
C LEU A 117 -7.22 -6.25 -0.38
N ASP A 118 -7.61 -5.75 0.79
CA ASP A 118 -7.00 -4.58 1.41
C ASP A 118 -5.50 -4.73 1.64
N ILE A 119 -5.03 -5.95 1.96
CA ILE A 119 -3.61 -6.21 2.24
C ILE A 119 -2.69 -5.86 1.05
N GLN A 120 -3.17 -5.99 -0.19
CA GLN A 120 -2.41 -5.58 -1.38
C GLN A 120 -2.16 -4.07 -1.40
N CYS A 121 -3.13 -3.29 -0.90
CA CYS A 121 -3.04 -1.84 -0.79
C CYS A 121 -2.21 -1.44 0.43
N GLN A 122 -2.50 -2.03 1.60
CA GLN A 122 -1.90 -1.65 2.88
C GLN A 122 -0.38 -1.84 2.89
N VAL A 123 0.11 -2.96 2.35
CA VAL A 123 1.56 -3.23 2.27
C VAL A 123 2.26 -2.28 1.28
N SER A 124 1.55 -1.72 0.30
CA SER A 124 2.10 -0.79 -0.69
C SER A 124 1.97 0.69 -0.31
N PHE A 125 0.85 1.11 0.30
CA PHE A 125 0.51 2.52 0.54
C PHE A 125 0.23 2.84 2.02
N GLY A 126 0.45 1.88 2.92
CA GLY A 126 0.21 1.99 4.36
C GLY A 126 -1.22 1.63 4.77
N ASP A 127 -1.40 1.42 6.07
CA ASP A 127 -2.62 0.87 6.69
C ASP A 127 -3.89 1.67 6.40
N MET A 128 -3.74 2.95 6.02
CA MET A 128 -4.85 3.85 5.68
C MET A 128 -5.32 3.73 4.23
N SER A 129 -4.94 2.64 3.56
CA SER A 129 -5.40 2.29 2.21
C SER A 129 -6.20 1.00 2.24
N HIS A 130 -7.14 0.87 1.31
CA HIS A 130 -8.01 -0.30 1.19
C HIS A 130 -8.40 -0.54 -0.27
N CYS A 131 -8.90 -1.74 -0.54
CA CYS A 131 -9.37 -2.12 -1.85
C CYS A 131 -10.86 -1.74 -1.99
N GLU A 132 -11.15 -0.76 -2.84
CA GLU A 132 -12.51 -0.31 -3.11
C GLU A 132 -12.81 -0.47 -4.59
N ALA A 133 -13.89 -1.17 -4.92
CA ALA A 133 -14.30 -1.40 -6.31
C ALA A 133 -13.17 -1.95 -7.22
N GLY A 134 -12.33 -2.83 -6.66
CA GLY A 134 -11.23 -3.49 -7.37
C GLY A 134 -9.98 -2.64 -7.55
N VAL A 135 -9.90 -1.44 -6.94
CA VAL A 135 -8.73 -0.57 -7.01
C VAL A 135 -8.31 -0.07 -5.64
N CYS A 136 -7.01 0.14 -5.44
CA CYS A 136 -6.52 0.69 -4.17
C CYS A 136 -6.86 2.17 -4.03
N VAL A 137 -7.47 2.52 -2.90
CA VAL A 137 -7.81 3.90 -2.55
C VAL A 137 -7.43 4.18 -1.10
N CYS A 138 -7.29 5.45 -0.74
CA CYS A 138 -7.18 5.83 0.66
C CYS A 138 -8.54 5.70 1.35
N LEU A 139 -8.53 5.36 2.64
CA LEU A 139 -9.74 5.38 3.46
C LEU A 139 -10.42 6.75 3.44
N PRO A 140 -11.72 6.83 3.76
CA PRO A 140 -12.40 8.12 3.91
C PRO A 140 -11.63 9.07 4.83
N GLN A 141 -11.64 10.37 4.49
CA GLN A 141 -10.87 11.41 5.18
C GLN A 141 -9.35 11.25 5.10
N HIS A 142 -8.82 10.41 4.21
CA HIS A 142 -7.39 10.29 3.94
C HIS A 142 -7.10 10.69 2.49
N HIS A 143 -5.91 11.22 2.25
CA HIS A 143 -5.44 11.58 0.91
C HIS A 143 -4.13 10.87 0.61
N PHE A 144 -3.86 10.67 -0.67
CA PHE A 144 -2.62 10.06 -1.12
C PHE A 144 -1.56 11.13 -1.31
N PHE A 145 -0.40 10.96 -0.68
CA PHE A 145 0.74 11.84 -0.83
C PHE A 145 2.05 11.04 -0.75
N ASN A 146 2.99 11.27 -1.66
CA ASN A 146 4.32 10.63 -1.64
C ASN A 146 4.31 9.11 -1.38
N GLY A 147 3.41 8.38 -2.05
CA GLY A 147 3.39 6.93 -1.98
C GLY A 147 2.59 6.35 -0.81
N ARG A 148 1.98 7.16 0.06
CA ARG A 148 1.19 6.67 1.20
C ARG A 148 -0.09 7.47 1.41
N CYS A 149 -1.03 6.86 2.13
CA CYS A 149 -2.25 7.53 2.57
C CYS A 149 -2.04 8.22 3.93
N PHE A 150 -2.37 9.50 4.00
CA PHE A 150 -2.28 10.33 5.20
C PHE A 150 -3.66 10.85 5.59
N ARG A 151 -3.88 11.04 6.90
CA ARG A 151 -5.12 11.64 7.39
C ARG A 151 -5.20 13.09 6.91
N SER A 152 -6.30 13.43 6.28
CA SER A 152 -6.55 14.79 5.78
C SER A 152 -7.01 15.68 6.92
N ARG A 153 -6.40 16.86 6.99
CA ARG A 153 -6.75 17.94 7.91
C ARG A 153 -7.10 19.19 7.12
N GLY A 154 -8.29 19.71 7.37
CA GLY A 154 -8.75 20.96 6.78
C GLY A 154 -8.03 22.18 7.36
N ILE A 155 -8.25 23.35 6.77
CA ILE A 155 -7.81 24.63 7.35
C ILE A 155 -8.36 24.78 8.77
N GLU A 156 -7.55 25.34 9.67
CA GLU A 156 -7.85 25.54 11.10
C GLU A 156 -8.00 24.25 11.92
N GLU A 157 -7.81 23.08 11.32
CA GLU A 157 -7.70 21.83 12.08
C GLU A 157 -6.29 21.62 12.62
N PHE A 158 -6.21 20.87 13.72
CA PHE A 158 -4.94 20.48 14.34
C PHE A 158 -4.12 19.56 13.42
N CYS A 159 -2.85 19.90 13.28
CA CYS A 159 -1.88 19.16 12.49
C CYS A 159 -0.56 19.00 13.26
N ASN A 160 0.17 17.95 12.92
CA ASN A 160 1.53 17.72 13.39
C ASN A 160 2.53 18.04 12.28
N ASN A 161 2.20 17.66 11.04
CA ASN A 161 3.07 17.80 9.87
C ASN A 161 2.34 18.51 8.73
N ASN A 162 3.10 19.11 7.80
CA ASN A 162 2.54 19.72 6.59
C ASN A 162 1.73 18.72 5.75
N THR A 163 2.14 17.44 5.75
CA THR A 163 1.45 16.35 5.06
C THR A 163 0.06 16.05 5.60
N ASP A 164 -0.25 16.49 6.83
CA ASP A 164 -1.59 16.30 7.38
C ASP A 164 -2.58 17.26 6.69
N CYS A 165 -2.12 18.45 6.32
CA CYS A 165 -2.96 19.52 5.79
C CYS A 165 -3.32 19.29 4.33
N TYR A 166 -4.60 19.05 4.07
CA TYR A 166 -5.10 18.74 2.74
C TYR A 166 -6.52 19.27 2.55
N ILE A 167 -6.69 20.13 1.54
CA ILE A 167 -7.98 20.73 1.15
C ILE A 167 -8.34 20.47 -0.31
N GLY A 168 -7.72 19.45 -0.91
CA GLY A 168 -7.86 19.08 -2.31
C GLY A 168 -6.53 19.00 -3.04
N GLU A 169 -6.52 18.24 -4.14
CA GLU A 169 -5.31 17.94 -4.92
C GLU A 169 -4.65 19.21 -5.49
N ASP A 170 -5.45 20.18 -5.94
CA ASP A 170 -4.98 21.46 -6.48
C ASP A 170 -4.28 22.35 -5.42
N PHE A 171 -4.42 22.02 -4.13
CA PHE A 171 -4.00 22.88 -3.02
C PHE A 171 -2.85 22.31 -2.19
N ILE A 172 -2.29 21.15 -2.57
CA ILE A 172 -1.23 20.43 -1.82
C ILE A 172 -0.06 21.33 -1.44
N HIS A 173 0.31 22.30 -2.30
CA HIS A 173 1.44 23.22 -2.06
C HIS A 173 1.04 24.60 -1.54
N THR A 174 -0.23 24.78 -1.17
CA THR A 174 -0.80 26.07 -0.77
C THR A 174 -1.22 26.13 0.70
N VAL A 175 -1.19 24.99 1.39
CA VAL A 175 -1.50 24.84 2.80
C VAL A 175 -0.33 24.16 3.50
N ASN A 176 -0.02 24.58 4.73
CA ASN A 176 1.03 23.99 5.56
C ASN A 176 0.57 23.94 7.01
N CYS A 177 1.23 23.12 7.83
CA CYS A 177 1.04 23.10 9.26
C CYS A 177 1.85 24.24 9.89
N LYS A 178 1.17 25.22 10.49
CA LYS A 178 1.79 26.38 11.12
C LYS A 178 1.16 26.67 12.47
N ASP A 179 2.00 26.66 13.51
CA ASP A 179 1.59 26.80 14.91
C ASP A 179 0.58 25.71 15.33
N GLY A 180 0.78 24.47 14.85
CA GLY A 180 -0.07 23.32 15.16
C GLY A 180 -1.43 23.30 14.47
N LEU A 181 -1.69 24.23 13.55
CA LEU A 181 -2.94 24.33 12.78
C LEU A 181 -2.65 24.41 11.28
N CYS A 182 -3.53 23.83 10.47
CA CYS A 182 -3.44 23.97 9.02
C CYS A 182 -3.79 25.40 8.60
N LYS A 183 -2.85 26.08 7.94
CA LYS A 183 -3.00 27.47 7.48
C LYS A 183 -2.50 27.60 6.05
N CYS A 184 -2.99 28.61 5.34
CA CYS A 184 -2.44 28.93 4.02
C CYS A 184 -0.94 29.23 4.12
N ALA A 185 -0.19 28.70 3.16
CA ALA A 185 1.24 28.93 3.03
C ALA A 185 1.53 30.41 2.77
N THR A 186 2.78 30.83 2.99
CA THR A 186 3.21 32.21 2.76
C THR A 186 2.87 32.68 1.35
N GLY A 187 2.24 33.85 1.24
CA GLY A 187 1.78 34.39 -0.05
C GLY A 187 0.42 33.87 -0.50
N TYR A 188 -0.25 33.04 0.29
CA TYR A 188 -1.63 32.62 0.07
C TYR A 188 -2.55 33.15 1.17
N ILE A 189 -3.79 33.46 0.81
CA ILE A 189 -4.83 33.98 1.69
C ILE A 189 -6.04 33.06 1.59
N LYS A 190 -6.67 32.78 2.75
CA LYS A 190 -7.90 31.99 2.87
C LYS A 190 -9.06 32.75 2.25
N ASP A 191 -9.78 32.13 1.33
CA ASP A 191 -11.02 32.65 0.76
C ASP A 191 -12.27 32.25 1.59
N PHE A 192 -13.45 32.65 1.14
CA PHE A 192 -14.72 32.34 1.82
C PHE A 192 -15.11 30.86 1.75
N GLN A 193 -14.49 30.08 0.87
CA GLN A 193 -14.69 28.62 0.75
C GLN A 193 -13.60 27.83 1.50
N ALA A 194 -12.81 28.50 2.34
CA ALA A 194 -11.66 27.92 3.03
C ALA A 194 -10.58 27.34 2.08
N LYS A 195 -10.45 27.88 0.86
CA LYS A 195 -9.38 27.58 -0.08
C LYS A 195 -8.27 28.63 0.02
N CYS A 196 -7.06 28.26 -0.37
CA CYS A 196 -5.90 29.15 -0.34
C CYS A 196 -5.61 29.71 -1.74
N GLN A 197 -5.81 31.02 -1.92
CA GLN A 197 -5.55 31.71 -3.18
C GLN A 197 -4.33 32.63 -3.05
N ARG A 198 -3.59 32.87 -4.15
CA ARG A 198 -2.43 33.78 -4.10
C ARG A 198 -2.89 35.17 -3.62
N GLY A 199 -2.31 35.62 -2.52
CA GLY A 199 -2.48 36.98 -2.05
C GLY A 199 -1.88 37.92 -3.09
N SER A 200 -2.66 38.89 -3.53
CA SER A 200 -2.09 40.03 -4.23
C SER A 200 -1.10 40.69 -3.27
N ALA A 201 0.19 40.66 -3.61
CA ALA A 201 1.15 41.53 -2.94
C ALA A 201 0.65 42.97 -3.18
N TYR A 202 -0.04 43.53 -2.20
CA TYR A 202 -0.25 44.97 -2.15
C TYR A 202 1.16 45.54 -2.05
N ARG A 203 1.76 45.90 -3.19
CA ARG A 203 2.89 46.81 -3.20
C ARG A 203 2.31 48.09 -2.62
N SER A 204 2.49 48.29 -1.33
CA SER A 204 2.34 49.61 -0.74
C SER A 204 3.35 50.48 -1.47
N VAL A 205 2.90 51.16 -2.52
CA VAL A 205 3.65 52.26 -3.09
C VAL A 205 3.76 53.25 -1.94
N PRO A 206 4.96 53.51 -1.38
CA PRO A 206 5.09 54.49 -0.32
C PRO A 206 4.48 55.79 -0.86
N SER A 207 3.58 56.43 -0.11
CA SER A 207 2.88 57.66 -0.55
C SER A 207 3.85 58.76 -1.03
N PHE A 208 5.11 58.70 -0.60
CA PHE A 208 6.20 59.55 -1.08
C PHE A 208 6.46 59.46 -2.60
N LEU A 209 6.26 58.30 -3.24
CA LEU A 209 6.44 58.18 -4.70
C LEU A 209 5.33 58.86 -5.49
N LEU A 210 4.10 58.90 -4.95
CA LEU A 210 2.97 59.62 -5.57
C LEU A 210 3.13 61.14 -5.44
N THR A 211 3.69 61.63 -4.33
CA THR A 211 3.95 63.08 -4.15
C THR A 211 5.06 63.59 -5.07
N MET A 212 6.09 62.79 -5.34
CA MET A 212 7.20 63.20 -6.22
C MET A 212 6.74 63.40 -7.67
N VAL A 213 5.81 62.57 -8.17
CA VAL A 213 5.24 62.75 -9.52
C VAL A 213 4.40 64.04 -9.61
N GLY A 214 3.65 64.39 -8.57
CA GLY A 214 2.92 65.65 -8.49
C GLY A 214 3.83 66.88 -8.50
N ILE A 215 4.98 66.81 -7.80
CA ILE A 215 5.95 67.91 -7.77
C ILE A 215 6.68 68.05 -9.11
N ILE A 216 7.12 66.94 -9.73
CA ILE A 216 7.82 66.96 -11.02
C ILE A 216 6.91 67.49 -12.15
N THR A 217 5.64 67.06 -12.17
CA THR A 217 4.66 67.57 -13.15
C THR A 217 4.31 69.03 -12.90
N GLY A 218 4.22 69.46 -11.63
CA GLY A 218 4.04 70.86 -11.25
C GLY A 218 5.19 71.77 -11.67
N ILE A 219 6.44 71.35 -11.45
CA ILE A 219 7.65 72.09 -11.87
C ILE A 219 7.74 72.16 -13.40
N SER A 220 7.45 71.07 -14.11
CA SER A 220 7.41 71.07 -15.59
C SER A 220 6.33 72.04 -16.13
N GLY A 221 5.17 72.10 -15.47
CA GLY A 221 4.10 73.05 -15.80
C GLY A 221 4.49 74.50 -15.54
N TYR A 222 5.20 74.78 -14.44
CA TYR A 222 5.67 76.12 -14.11
C TYR A 222 6.75 76.61 -15.08
N ILE A 223 7.72 75.76 -15.42
CA ILE A 223 8.75 76.06 -16.42
C ILE A 223 8.12 76.34 -17.78
N LYS A 224 7.15 75.54 -18.23
CA LYS A 224 6.43 75.79 -19.51
C LYS A 224 5.68 77.12 -19.51
N ARG A 225 5.14 77.57 -18.37
CA ARG A 225 4.46 78.87 -18.24
C ARG A 225 5.45 80.05 -18.25
N LEU A 226 6.60 79.90 -17.60
CA LEU A 226 7.70 80.88 -17.63
C LEU A 226 8.23 81.08 -19.05
N PHE A 227 8.50 80.00 -19.79
CA PHE A 227 8.96 80.10 -21.18
C PHE A 227 7.93 80.80 -22.08
N ARG A 228 6.63 80.51 -21.95
CA ARG A 228 5.58 81.22 -22.72
C ARG A 228 5.47 82.70 -22.37
N GLY A 229 5.76 83.09 -21.13
CA GLY A 229 5.81 84.49 -20.71
C GLY A 229 6.99 85.24 -21.34
N ILE A 230 8.18 84.62 -21.34
CA ILE A 230 9.38 85.19 -21.95
C ILE A 230 9.24 85.32 -23.47
N SER A 231 8.63 84.34 -24.14
CA SER A 231 8.36 84.42 -25.60
C SER A 231 7.46 85.58 -26.01
N ARG A 232 6.60 86.09 -25.11
CA ARG A 232 5.74 87.27 -25.39
C ARG A 232 6.45 88.61 -25.18
N ILE A 233 7.55 88.64 -24.44
CA ILE A 233 8.34 89.86 -24.20
C ILE A 233 9.26 90.16 -25.40
N PHE A 234 9.72 89.13 -26.12
CA PHE A 234 10.59 89.25 -27.29
C PHE A 234 9.85 89.40 -28.64
N SER A 235 8.51 89.52 -28.64
CA SER A 235 7.69 89.64 -29.86
C SER A 235 6.96 90.99 -29.95
N LYS A 236 7.58 92.07 -29.47
CA LYS A 236 7.12 93.44 -29.64
C LYS A 236 8.26 94.34 -30.09
#